data_AF-A0A7L8W7X1-F1
#
_entry.id   AF-A0A7L8W7X1-F1
#
_cell.length_a   1.000
_cell.length_b   1.000
_cell.length_c   1.000
_cell.angle_alpha   90.00
_cell.angle_beta   90.00
_cell.angle_gamma   90.00
#
_symmetry.space_group_name_H-M   'P 1'
#
loop_
_entity.id
_entity.type
_entity.pdbx_description
1 polymer ?
#
loop_
_entity_poly.entity_id
_entity_poly.type
_entity_poly.pdbx_seq_one_letter_code
_entity_poly.pdbx_strand_id
1 'polypeptide(L)'
;MEFESHLRDSVLEQAHENGRQLLADAKESIEREAKEQEARLKQEKLQQREQEIKAINRQVQREVQQLENEKRQSTLATKQGILKELFAEAYEQMATWSVEQEQAFLEQVLKKYPQEELVLTVGSRTLVKYSAGQLERLLEHYPHVKLASSSVSGEAGFLLSRGNIDDNYLYRNLVDSLWQEESYQLAQTIFQDEAD
;
A
#
# COMPACT_ATOMS: atom_id res chain seq x y z
N MET A 1 -29.96 103.66 15.64
CA MET A 1 -29.19 103.01 14.56
C MET A 1 -28.19 101.96 15.08
N GLU A 2 -27.62 102.09 16.29
CA GLU A 2 -26.68 101.09 16.84
C GLU A 2 -27.29 99.73 17.23
N PHE A 3 -28.57 99.70 17.64
CA PHE A 3 -29.22 98.47 18.14
C PHE A 3 -29.51 97.43 17.05
N GLU A 4 -29.84 97.87 15.83
CA GLU A 4 -30.08 96.98 14.68
C GLU A 4 -28.77 96.40 14.11
N SER A 5 -27.66 97.15 14.18
CA SER A 5 -26.34 96.64 13.79
C SER A 5 -25.89 95.53 14.73
N HIS A 6 -25.96 95.76 16.05
CA HIS A 6 -25.56 94.78 17.06
C HIS A 6 -26.38 93.48 17.00
N LEU A 7 -27.68 93.56 16.72
CA LEU A 7 -28.52 92.37 16.60
C LEU A 7 -28.21 91.58 15.32
N ARG A 8 -27.97 92.27 14.20
CA ARG A 8 -27.54 91.63 12.94
C ARG A 8 -26.17 90.95 13.09
N ASP A 9 -25.23 91.62 13.74
CA ASP A 9 -23.88 91.10 13.97
C ASP A 9 -23.91 89.88 14.91
N SER A 10 -24.74 89.92 15.96
CA SER A 10 -24.95 88.79 16.88
C SER A 10 -25.59 87.57 16.19
N VAL A 11 -26.60 87.79 15.33
CA VAL A 11 -27.22 86.69 14.57
C VAL A 11 -26.25 86.09 13.55
N LEU A 12 -25.42 86.91 12.90
CA LEU A 12 -24.37 86.44 11.99
C LEU A 12 -23.30 85.65 12.74
N GLU A 13 -22.87 86.12 13.92
CA GLU A 13 -21.90 85.44 14.75
C GLU A 13 -22.42 84.09 15.27
N GLN A 14 -23.69 84.03 15.69
CA GLN A 14 -24.34 82.79 16.10
C GLN A 14 -24.50 81.79 14.92
N ALA A 15 -24.82 82.28 13.71
CA ALA A 15 -24.87 81.44 12.52
C ALA A 15 -23.48 80.89 12.15
N HIS A 16 -22.43 81.71 12.28
CA HIS A 16 -21.05 81.27 12.07
C HIS A 16 -20.59 80.26 13.12
N GLU A 17 -20.95 80.44 14.38
CA GLU A 17 -20.61 79.52 15.47
C GLU A 17 -21.32 78.17 15.31
N ASN A 18 -22.62 78.19 15.00
CA ASN A 18 -23.37 76.98 14.66
C ASN A 18 -22.79 76.26 13.43
N GLY A 19 -22.40 77.00 12.39
CA GLY A 19 -21.77 76.44 11.20
C GLY A 19 -20.39 75.82 11.50
N ARG A 20 -19.58 76.45 12.37
CA ARG A 20 -18.30 75.90 12.82
C ARG A 20 -18.50 74.62 13.64
N GLN A 21 -19.50 74.61 14.51
CA GLN A 21 -19.79 73.45 15.35
C GLN A 21 -20.29 72.27 14.52
N LEU A 22 -21.24 72.49 13.60
CA LEU A 22 -21.69 71.46 12.65
C LEU A 22 -20.55 70.88 11.81
N LEU A 23 -19.60 71.74 11.38
CA LEU A 23 -18.46 71.31 10.59
C LEU A 23 -17.42 70.55 11.44
N ALA A 24 -17.26 70.90 12.71
CA ALA A 24 -16.43 70.16 13.66
C ALA A 24 -17.03 68.78 13.97
N ASP A 25 -18.32 68.71 14.26
CA ASP A 25 -19.05 67.48 14.54
C ASP A 25 -19.04 66.54 13.32
N ALA A 26 -19.25 67.09 12.12
CA ALA A 26 -19.18 66.31 10.87
C ALA A 26 -17.77 65.75 10.62
N LYS A 27 -16.72 66.54 10.88
CA LYS A 27 -15.33 66.07 10.78
C LYS A 27 -15.02 64.96 11.78
N GLU A 28 -15.47 65.12 13.03
CA GLU A 28 -15.26 64.10 14.06
C GLU A 28 -16.00 62.80 13.72
N SER A 29 -17.24 62.88 13.22
CA SER A 29 -18.00 61.71 12.77
C SER A 29 -17.28 60.99 11.62
N ILE A 30 -16.80 61.72 10.62
CA ILE A 30 -16.06 61.14 9.48
C ILE A 30 -14.76 60.47 9.96
N GLU A 31 -14.01 61.11 10.85
CA GLU A 31 -12.78 60.52 11.39
C GLU A 31 -13.05 59.26 12.21
N ARG A 32 -14.13 59.24 13.00
CA ARG A 32 -14.53 58.08 13.79
C ARG A 32 -14.95 56.92 12.88
N GLU A 33 -15.79 57.18 11.89
CA GLU A 33 -16.21 56.19 10.90
C GLU A 33 -15.01 55.65 10.10
N ALA A 34 -14.08 56.50 9.69
CA ALA A 34 -12.88 56.09 8.98
C ALA A 34 -11.99 55.15 9.83
N LYS A 35 -11.80 55.48 11.12
CA LYS A 35 -11.04 54.62 12.06
C LYS A 35 -11.73 53.29 12.29
N GLU A 36 -13.06 53.28 12.44
CA GLU A 36 -13.82 52.04 12.61
C GLU A 36 -13.77 51.16 11.36
N GLN A 37 -13.90 51.74 10.17
CA GLN A 37 -13.76 51.02 8.91
C GLN A 37 -12.34 50.46 8.72
N GLU A 38 -11.31 51.25 9.02
CA GLU A 38 -9.92 50.78 8.94
C GLU A 38 -9.65 49.61 9.90
N ALA A 39 -10.17 49.68 11.12
CA ALA A 39 -10.06 48.60 12.11
C ALA A 39 -10.77 47.32 11.64
N ARG A 40 -11.99 47.45 11.08
CA ARG A 40 -12.74 46.32 10.51
C ARG A 40 -11.99 45.67 9.34
N LEU A 41 -11.51 46.48 8.38
CA LEU A 41 -10.77 45.98 7.23
C LEU A 41 -9.47 45.26 7.64
N LYS A 42 -8.76 45.77 8.66
CA LYS A 42 -7.58 45.10 9.21
C LYS A 42 -7.95 43.76 9.83
N GLN A 43 -9.02 43.70 10.61
CA GLN A 43 -9.48 42.47 11.25
C GLN A 43 -9.93 41.43 10.22
N GLU A 44 -10.68 41.83 9.19
CA GLU A 44 -11.10 40.95 8.09
C GLU A 44 -9.89 40.39 7.34
N LYS A 45 -8.90 41.23 7.00
CA LYS A 45 -7.66 40.75 6.34
C LYS A 45 -6.87 39.77 7.21
N LEU A 46 -6.81 40.00 8.53
CA LEU A 46 -6.14 39.08 9.45
C LEU A 46 -6.86 37.74 9.50
N GLN A 47 -8.19 37.74 9.58
CA GLN A 47 -8.99 36.51 9.58
C GLN A 47 -8.87 35.74 8.26
N GLN A 48 -8.89 36.43 7.12
CA GLN A 48 -8.67 35.82 5.81
C GLN A 48 -7.29 35.15 5.73
N ARG A 49 -6.22 35.85 6.15
CA ARG A 49 -4.88 35.27 6.20
C ARG A 49 -4.80 34.06 7.12
N GLU A 50 -5.44 34.10 8.28
CA GLU A 50 -5.44 32.97 9.20
C GLU A 50 -6.16 31.75 8.60
N GLN A 51 -7.27 31.97 7.88
CA GLN A 51 -7.98 30.92 7.15
C GLN A 51 -7.13 30.34 6.02
N GLU A 52 -6.45 31.18 5.23
CA GLU A 52 -5.53 30.75 4.18
C GLU A 52 -4.38 29.91 4.74
N ILE A 53 -3.74 30.38 5.83
CA ILE A 53 -2.67 29.62 6.51
C ILE A 53 -3.18 28.27 7.00
N LYS A 54 -4.37 28.22 7.60
CA LYS A 54 -4.99 26.96 8.04
C LYS A 54 -5.27 26.02 6.86
N ALA A 55 -5.73 26.55 5.72
CA ALA A 55 -5.99 25.77 4.52
C ALA A 55 -4.68 25.19 3.94
N ILE A 56 -3.64 26.02 3.83
CA ILE A 56 -2.31 25.62 3.38
C ILE A 56 -1.73 24.53 4.30
N ASN A 57 -1.75 24.73 5.61
CA ASN A 57 -1.23 23.75 6.56
C ASN A 57 -1.97 22.40 6.46
N ARG A 58 -3.30 22.41 6.31
CA ARG A 58 -4.08 21.18 6.08
C ARG A 58 -3.73 20.51 4.76
N GLN A 59 -3.44 21.29 3.72
CA GLN A 59 -3.00 20.74 2.45
C GLN A 59 -1.63 20.07 2.57
N VAL A 60 -0.65 20.77 3.15
CA VAL A 60 0.70 20.23 3.39
C VAL A 60 0.65 18.95 4.21
N GLN A 61 -0.15 18.91 5.29
CA GLN A 61 -0.31 17.69 6.09
C GLN A 61 -0.87 16.52 5.27
N ARG A 62 -1.85 16.77 4.39
CA ARG A 62 -2.39 15.72 3.51
C ARG A 62 -1.35 15.23 2.49
N GLU A 63 -0.59 16.14 1.89
CA GLU A 63 0.46 15.80 0.94
C GLU A 63 1.58 14.98 1.59
N VAL A 64 2.02 15.35 2.80
CA VAL A 64 2.98 14.56 3.58
C VAL A 64 2.44 13.16 3.88
N GLN A 65 1.19 13.06 4.35
CA GLN A 65 0.58 11.76 4.65
C GLN A 65 0.44 10.89 3.39
N GLN A 66 0.13 11.50 2.25
CA GLN A 66 0.04 10.82 0.97
C GLN A 66 1.40 10.30 0.52
N LEU A 67 2.45 11.13 0.58
CA LEU A 67 3.82 10.72 0.25
C LEU A 67 4.31 9.59 1.17
N GLU A 68 4.02 9.64 2.47
CA GLU A 68 4.35 8.55 3.40
C GLU A 68 3.60 7.25 3.07
N ASN A 69 2.34 7.34 2.66
CA ASN A 69 1.57 6.18 2.22
C ASN A 69 2.11 5.59 0.91
N GLU A 70 2.41 6.43 -0.08
CA GLU A 70 3.01 6.02 -1.34
C GLU A 70 4.37 5.37 -1.11
N LYS A 71 5.22 5.95 -0.25
CA LYS A 71 6.50 5.33 0.15
C LYS A 71 6.28 3.95 0.76
N ARG A 72 5.36 3.81 1.73
CA ARG A 72 5.06 2.52 2.37
C ARG A 72 4.55 1.48 1.38
N GLN A 73 3.64 1.88 0.49
CA GLN A 73 3.10 0.98 -0.54
C GLN A 73 4.17 0.57 -1.55
N SER A 74 5.01 1.49 -1.99
CA SER A 74 6.12 1.20 -2.90
C SER A 74 7.11 0.21 -2.28
N THR A 75 7.50 0.42 -1.02
CA THR A 75 8.38 -0.52 -0.31
C THR A 75 7.72 -1.89 -0.20
N LEU A 76 6.44 -1.97 0.18
CA LEU A 76 5.72 -3.23 0.29
C LEU A 76 5.64 -3.97 -1.06
N ALA A 77 5.33 -3.25 -2.14
CA ALA A 77 5.24 -3.82 -3.48
C ALA A 77 6.59 -4.38 -3.96
N THR A 78 7.69 -3.64 -3.74
CA THR A 78 9.04 -4.12 -4.06
C THR A 78 9.41 -5.36 -3.24
N LYS A 79 9.13 -5.35 -1.94
CA LYS A 79 9.40 -6.51 -1.05
C LYS A 79 8.63 -7.76 -1.50
N GLN A 80 7.36 -7.60 -1.84
CA GLN A 80 6.54 -8.70 -2.39
C GLN A 80 7.03 -9.15 -3.77
N GLY A 81 7.54 -8.23 -4.59
CA GLY A 81 8.12 -8.54 -5.91
C GLY A 81 9.35 -9.43 -5.81
N ILE A 82 10.32 -9.05 -4.96
CA ILE A 82 11.56 -9.82 -4.73
C ILE A 82 11.23 -11.24 -4.24
N LEU A 83 10.33 -11.36 -3.28
CA LEU A 83 9.92 -12.68 -2.80
C LEU A 83 9.25 -13.48 -3.94
N LYS A 84 8.36 -12.89 -4.73
CA LYS A 84 7.74 -13.62 -5.85
C LYS A 84 8.76 -14.13 -6.86
N GLU A 85 9.79 -13.34 -7.16
CA GLU A 85 10.88 -13.74 -8.05
C GLU A 85 11.69 -14.89 -7.44
N LEU A 86 12.05 -14.81 -6.15
CA LEU A 86 12.78 -15.86 -5.45
C LEU A 86 12.04 -17.20 -5.48
N PHE A 87 10.74 -17.20 -5.18
CA PHE A 87 9.95 -18.43 -5.17
C PHE A 87 9.67 -18.94 -6.59
N ALA A 88 9.53 -18.05 -7.58
CA ALA A 88 9.47 -18.45 -8.98
C ALA A 88 10.77 -19.12 -9.45
N GLU A 89 11.93 -18.59 -9.02
CA GLU A 89 13.22 -19.21 -9.29
C GLU A 89 13.34 -20.57 -8.61
N ALA A 90 12.91 -20.69 -7.34
CA ALA A 90 12.88 -21.97 -6.64
C ALA A 90 12.01 -23.01 -7.38
N TYR A 91 10.83 -22.62 -7.87
CA TYR A 91 10.01 -23.48 -8.71
C TYR A 91 10.73 -23.90 -9.99
N GLU A 92 11.36 -22.99 -10.72
CA GLU A 92 12.08 -23.32 -11.95
C GLU A 92 13.30 -24.22 -11.67
N GLN A 93 14.02 -24.02 -10.57
CA GLN A 93 15.11 -24.90 -10.15
C GLN A 93 14.59 -26.33 -9.88
N MET A 94 13.48 -26.48 -9.16
CA MET A 94 12.86 -27.80 -8.94
C MET A 94 12.34 -28.40 -10.24
N ALA A 95 11.70 -27.61 -11.10
CA ALA A 95 11.20 -28.04 -12.39
C ALA A 95 12.32 -28.42 -13.38
N THR A 96 13.55 -27.98 -13.13
CA THR A 96 14.76 -28.31 -13.92
C THR A 96 15.67 -29.35 -13.27
N TRP A 97 15.29 -29.91 -12.12
CA TRP A 97 16.01 -31.02 -11.50
C TRP A 97 16.31 -32.15 -12.47
N SER A 98 17.49 -32.74 -12.29
CA SER A 98 17.89 -33.94 -13.03
C SER A 98 17.03 -35.14 -12.63
N VAL A 99 17.03 -36.18 -13.45
CA VAL A 99 16.25 -37.40 -13.18
C VAL A 99 16.67 -38.04 -11.85
N GLU A 100 17.96 -37.97 -11.51
CA GLU A 100 18.50 -38.50 -10.26
C GLU A 100 17.98 -37.73 -9.05
N GLN A 101 17.86 -36.41 -9.15
CA GLN A 101 17.31 -35.57 -8.08
C GLN A 101 15.81 -35.82 -7.90
N GLU A 102 15.06 -35.89 -9.01
CA GLU A 102 13.64 -36.23 -9.02
C GLU A 102 13.38 -37.60 -8.38
N GLN A 103 14.19 -38.60 -8.74
CA GLN A 103 14.11 -39.94 -8.17
C GLN A 103 14.45 -39.94 -6.67
N ALA A 104 15.53 -39.28 -6.25
CA ALA A 104 15.91 -39.21 -4.84
C ALA A 104 14.81 -38.56 -4.00
N PHE A 105 14.18 -37.50 -4.52
CA PHE A 105 13.06 -36.83 -3.87
C PHE A 105 11.84 -37.75 -3.76
N LEU A 106 11.45 -38.40 -4.86
CA LEU A 106 10.35 -39.37 -4.88
C LEU A 106 10.59 -40.51 -3.90
N GLU A 107 11.78 -41.11 -3.87
CA GLU A 107 12.13 -42.17 -2.91
C GLU A 107 12.03 -41.67 -1.45
N GLN A 108 12.46 -40.45 -1.17
CA GLN A 108 12.36 -39.87 0.16
C GLN A 108 10.90 -39.68 0.60
N VAL A 109 10.02 -39.32 -0.34
CA VAL A 109 8.57 -39.21 -0.06
C VAL A 109 7.95 -40.59 0.12
N LEU A 110 8.22 -41.55 -0.76
CA LEU A 110 7.65 -42.90 -0.70
C LEU A 110 8.04 -43.66 0.58
N LYS A 111 9.23 -43.40 1.15
CA LYS A 111 9.64 -43.96 2.46
C LYS A 111 8.71 -43.59 3.61
N LYS A 112 7.92 -42.51 3.49
CA LYS A 112 6.93 -42.12 4.50
C LYS A 112 5.67 -43.02 4.48
N TYR A 113 5.50 -43.83 3.43
CA TYR A 113 4.31 -44.65 3.18
C TYR A 113 4.66 -46.14 2.99
N PRO A 114 5.39 -46.80 3.91
CA PRO A 114 6.02 -48.10 3.66
C PRO A 114 5.04 -49.28 3.43
N GLN A 115 3.75 -49.11 3.68
CA GLN A 115 2.73 -50.19 3.64
C GLN A 115 1.37 -49.71 3.09
N GLU A 116 1.29 -48.53 2.49
CA GLU A 116 0.02 -47.98 1.99
C GLU A 116 -0.12 -48.24 0.50
N GLU A 117 -1.30 -48.66 0.04
CA GLU A 117 -1.58 -48.74 -1.39
C GLU A 117 -1.72 -47.32 -1.95
N LEU A 118 -0.77 -46.94 -2.82
CA LEU A 118 -0.67 -45.62 -3.39
C LEU A 118 -0.86 -45.68 -4.91
N VAL A 119 -1.48 -44.63 -5.45
CA VAL A 119 -1.43 -44.36 -6.89
C VAL A 119 -0.54 -43.14 -7.12
N LEU A 120 0.57 -43.34 -7.80
CA LEU A 120 1.50 -42.28 -8.21
C LEU A 120 1.05 -41.69 -9.54
N THR A 121 0.72 -40.40 -9.56
CA THR A 121 0.41 -39.65 -10.78
C THR A 121 1.49 -38.60 -11.01
N VAL A 122 2.31 -38.77 -12.05
CA VAL A 122 3.44 -37.86 -12.34
C VAL A 122 2.97 -36.69 -13.21
N GLY A 123 3.48 -35.49 -12.95
CA GLY A 123 3.26 -34.32 -13.80
C GLY A 123 3.96 -34.46 -15.15
N SER A 124 3.36 -33.96 -16.22
CA SER A 124 3.89 -34.16 -17.59
C SER A 124 5.28 -33.54 -17.81
N ARG A 125 5.60 -32.42 -17.13
CA ARG A 125 6.93 -31.78 -17.19
C ARG A 125 8.02 -32.60 -16.48
N THR A 126 7.65 -33.39 -15.48
CA THR A 126 8.57 -34.31 -14.81
C THR A 126 8.66 -35.62 -15.57
N LEU A 127 7.53 -36.14 -16.06
CA LEU A 127 7.46 -37.41 -16.78
C LEU A 127 8.33 -37.42 -18.04
N VAL A 128 8.37 -36.31 -18.79
CA VAL A 128 9.19 -36.20 -20.03
C VAL A 128 10.70 -36.35 -19.78
N LYS A 129 11.16 -36.14 -18.53
CA LYS A 129 12.57 -36.33 -18.15
C LYS A 129 12.93 -37.81 -18.03
N TYR A 130 11.96 -38.65 -17.68
CA TYR A 130 12.17 -40.09 -17.51
C TYR A 130 12.17 -40.78 -18.88
N SER A 131 13.13 -41.67 -19.08
CA SER A 131 13.11 -42.62 -20.20
C SER A 131 12.14 -43.76 -19.92
N ALA A 132 11.67 -44.42 -20.99
CA ALA A 132 10.71 -45.51 -20.90
C ALA A 132 11.18 -46.59 -19.91
N GLY A 133 10.32 -46.98 -18.98
CA GLY A 133 10.61 -48.04 -18.02
C GLY A 133 11.51 -47.62 -16.84
N GLN A 134 12.00 -46.37 -16.75
CA GLN A 134 12.78 -45.94 -15.57
C GLN A 134 11.91 -45.83 -14.32
N LEU A 135 10.72 -45.23 -14.47
CA LEU A 135 9.82 -45.04 -13.34
C LEU A 135 9.27 -46.38 -12.87
N GLU A 136 8.95 -47.28 -13.79
CA GLU A 136 8.49 -48.63 -13.49
C GLU A 136 9.55 -49.43 -12.73
N ARG A 137 10.83 -49.35 -13.14
CA ARG A 137 11.96 -49.99 -12.41
C ARG A 137 12.15 -49.42 -11.01
N LEU A 138 11.94 -48.12 -10.83
CA LEU A 138 11.96 -47.51 -9.50
C LEU A 138 10.85 -48.11 -8.63
N LEU A 139 9.64 -48.24 -9.17
CA LEU A 139 8.48 -48.77 -8.46
C LEU A 139 8.56 -50.28 -8.16
N GLU A 140 9.45 -51.05 -8.80
CA GLU A 140 9.72 -52.45 -8.40
C GLU A 140 10.16 -52.55 -6.93
N HIS A 141 10.81 -51.52 -6.40
CA HIS A 141 11.21 -51.44 -4.99
C HIS A 141 10.06 -51.04 -4.05
N TYR A 142 8.92 -50.60 -4.60
CA TYR A 142 7.75 -50.11 -3.88
C TYR A 142 6.48 -50.82 -4.41
N PRO A 143 6.30 -52.12 -4.12
CA PRO A 143 5.24 -52.95 -4.74
C PRO A 143 3.81 -52.52 -4.39
N HIS A 144 3.65 -51.69 -3.37
CA HIS A 144 2.37 -51.10 -2.94
C HIS A 144 2.01 -49.83 -3.72
N VAL A 145 2.90 -49.30 -4.55
CA VAL A 145 2.72 -48.08 -5.34
C VAL A 145 2.43 -48.45 -6.79
N LYS A 146 1.29 -48.03 -7.31
CA LYS A 146 0.89 -48.23 -8.72
C LYS A 146 1.05 -46.92 -9.49
N LEU A 147 1.63 -47.00 -10.68
CA LEU A 147 1.71 -45.85 -11.57
C LEU A 147 0.35 -45.60 -12.24
N ALA A 148 -0.13 -44.36 -12.20
CA ALA A 148 -1.31 -43.94 -12.93
C ALA A 148 -1.08 -43.98 -14.44
N SER A 149 -2.11 -44.34 -15.22
CA SER A 149 -2.05 -44.36 -16.68
C SER A 149 -1.99 -42.97 -17.33
N SER A 150 -2.37 -41.93 -16.59
CA SER A 150 -2.41 -40.54 -17.04
C SER A 150 -1.45 -39.69 -16.23
N SER A 151 -0.95 -38.62 -16.85
CA SER A 151 -0.14 -37.60 -16.18
C SER A 151 -0.97 -36.36 -15.84
N VAL A 152 -0.48 -35.55 -14.90
CA VAL A 152 -1.03 -34.21 -14.65
C VAL A 152 -0.48 -33.26 -15.71
N SER A 153 -1.35 -32.80 -16.61
CA SER A 153 -0.97 -31.98 -17.76
C SER A 153 -0.38 -30.63 -17.34
N GLY A 154 0.80 -30.30 -17.86
CA GLY A 154 1.47 -29.00 -17.66
C GLY A 154 2.26 -28.88 -16.35
N GLU A 155 2.18 -29.88 -15.48
CA GLU A 155 2.73 -29.79 -14.12
C GLU A 155 4.08 -30.50 -13.96
N ALA A 156 4.86 -30.02 -12.98
CA ALA A 156 6.10 -30.66 -12.50
C ALA A 156 5.89 -31.17 -11.06
N GLY A 157 6.55 -32.28 -10.72
CA GLY A 157 6.35 -33.03 -9.49
C GLY A 157 5.37 -34.19 -9.68
N PHE A 158 4.69 -34.58 -8.60
CA PHE A 158 3.79 -35.74 -8.60
C PHE A 158 2.67 -35.64 -7.55
N LEU A 159 1.68 -36.52 -7.66
CA LEU A 159 0.61 -36.72 -6.69
C LEU A 159 0.65 -38.15 -6.17
N LEU A 160 0.37 -38.33 -4.89
CA LEU A 160 0.18 -39.64 -4.26
C LEU A 160 -1.26 -39.76 -3.76
N SER A 161 -2.04 -40.63 -4.41
CA SER A 161 -3.44 -40.84 -4.05
C SER A 161 -3.62 -42.09 -3.18
N ARG A 162 -4.36 -41.93 -2.09
CA ARG A 162 -4.77 -42.96 -1.12
C ARG A 162 -6.28 -43.02 -1.03
N GLY A 163 -6.90 -43.84 -1.88
CA GLY A 163 -8.36 -43.90 -1.99
C GLY A 163 -8.94 -42.54 -2.43
N ASN A 164 -9.48 -41.77 -1.48
CA ASN A 164 -10.08 -40.45 -1.73
C ASN A 164 -9.21 -39.27 -1.25
N ILE A 165 -7.97 -39.53 -0.80
CA ILE A 165 -7.05 -38.49 -0.31
C ILE A 165 -5.90 -38.36 -1.30
N ASP A 166 -5.63 -37.13 -1.75
CA ASP A 166 -4.50 -36.82 -2.62
C ASP A 166 -3.45 -36.01 -1.84
N ASP A 167 -2.28 -36.61 -1.61
CA ASP A 167 -1.12 -35.91 -1.10
C ASP A 167 -0.40 -35.24 -2.28
N ASN A 168 -0.40 -33.89 -2.29
CA ASN A 168 0.09 -33.09 -3.41
C ASN A 168 1.57 -32.73 -3.27
N TYR A 169 2.40 -33.26 -4.19
CA TYR A 169 3.82 -32.96 -4.30
C TYR A 169 4.15 -32.31 -5.66
N LEU A 170 3.19 -31.62 -6.26
CA LEU A 170 3.45 -30.73 -7.40
C LEU A 170 4.28 -29.55 -6.91
N TYR A 171 5.35 -29.23 -7.63
CA TYR A 171 6.35 -28.27 -7.16
C TYR A 171 5.76 -26.88 -6.96
N ARG A 172 4.81 -26.49 -7.79
CA ARG A 172 4.07 -25.24 -7.61
C ARG A 172 3.35 -25.21 -6.26
N ASN A 173 2.62 -26.28 -5.92
CA ASN A 173 1.91 -26.36 -4.64
C ASN A 173 2.84 -26.41 -3.44
N LEU A 174 3.99 -27.08 -3.54
CA LEU A 174 4.99 -27.09 -2.47
C LEU A 174 5.58 -25.69 -2.24
N VAL A 175 5.98 -25.01 -3.32
CA VAL A 175 6.51 -23.64 -3.29
C VAL A 175 5.45 -22.66 -2.77
N ASP A 176 4.20 -22.79 -3.20
CA ASP A 176 3.08 -21.95 -2.74
C ASP A 176 2.74 -22.19 -1.26
N SER A 177 2.86 -23.42 -0.77
CA SER A 177 2.64 -23.74 0.65
C SER A 177 3.74 -23.14 1.51
N LEU A 178 5.00 -23.31 1.06
CA LEU A 178 6.16 -22.68 1.69
C LEU A 178 6.04 -21.15 1.69
N TRP A 179 5.50 -20.56 0.61
CA TRP A 179 5.19 -19.14 0.55
C TRP A 179 4.24 -18.74 1.69
N GLN A 180 3.12 -19.45 1.87
CA GLN A 180 2.15 -19.09 2.92
C GLN A 180 2.74 -19.22 4.33
N GLU A 181 3.61 -20.20 4.55
CA GLU A 181 4.19 -20.48 5.87
C GLU A 181 5.40 -19.61 6.20
N GLU A 182 6.30 -19.41 5.24
CA GLU A 182 7.63 -18.84 5.50
C GLU A 182 7.83 -17.41 4.97
N SER A 183 6.93 -16.86 4.12
CA SER A 183 7.09 -15.51 3.58
C SER A 183 7.30 -14.44 4.65
N TYR A 184 6.64 -14.61 5.81
CA TYR A 184 6.79 -13.68 6.92
C TYR A 184 8.19 -13.72 7.54
N GLN A 185 8.74 -14.92 7.78
CA GLN A 185 10.09 -15.09 8.34
C GLN A 185 11.16 -14.63 7.35
N LEU A 186 11.00 -15.00 6.07
CA LEU A 186 11.94 -14.62 5.02
C LEU A 186 11.95 -13.10 4.79
N ALA A 187 10.78 -12.45 4.86
CA ALA A 187 10.70 -11.00 4.82
C ALA A 187 11.40 -10.33 6.00
N GLN A 188 11.37 -10.94 7.19
CA GLN A 188 12.14 -10.42 8.32
C GLN A 188 13.64 -10.53 8.07
N THR A 189 14.15 -11.69 7.64
CA THR A 189 15.59 -11.86 7.40
C THR A 189 16.11 -10.97 6.26
N ILE A 190 15.41 -10.91 5.13
CA ILE A 190 15.87 -10.16 3.94
C ILE A 190 15.84 -8.64 4.18
N PHE A 191 14.85 -8.15 4.95
CA PHE A 191 14.62 -6.71 5.11
C PHE A 191 14.95 -6.17 6.51
N GLN A 192 15.53 -6.97 7.41
CA GLN A 192 16.07 -6.50 8.68
C GLN A 192 17.44 -5.82 8.52
N ASP A 193 18.22 -6.17 7.49
CA ASP A 193 19.56 -5.58 7.23
C ASP A 193 19.52 -4.16 6.62
N GLU A 194 18.35 -3.58 6.36
CA GLU A 194 18.22 -2.18 5.89
C GLU A 194 17.97 -1.17 7.04
N ALA A 195 18.05 -1.61 8.30
CA ALA A 195 17.77 -0.77 9.47
C ALA A 195 19.03 -0.21 10.18
N ASP A 196 20.24 -0.52 9.72
CA ASP A 196 21.50 0.00 10.26
C ASP A 196 22.12 1.12 9.39
#